data_AF-A0A843C0J1-F1
#
_entry.id   AF-A0A843C0J1-F1
#
_cell.length_a   1.000
_cell.length_b   1.000
_cell.length_c   1.000
_cell.angle_alpha   90.00
_cell.angle_beta   90.00
_cell.angle_gamma   90.00
#
_symmetry.space_group_name_H-M   'P 1'
#
loop_
_entity.id
_entity.type
_entity.pdbx_description
1 polymer ?
#
loop_
_entity_poly.entity_id
_entity_poly.type
_entity_poly.pdbx_seq_one_letter_code
_entity_poly.pdbx_strand_id
1 'polypeptide(L)' 'MSACERFEKEYGLRSDEFVDKRESCELDDRDDYFDWFAAKKGLDVWDRRLRILAGVNI' A
#
# COMPACT_ATOMS: atom_id res chain seq x y z
N MET A 1 -9.85 -10.94 3.43
CA MET A 1 -8.39 -10.83 3.35
C MET A 1 -8.10 -9.85 2.22
N SER A 2 -7.59 -8.67 2.54
CA SER A 2 -7.30 -7.63 1.55
C SER A 2 -6.07 -8.00 0.70
N ALA A 3 -5.90 -7.37 -0.47
CA ALA A 3 -4.71 -7.58 -1.28
C ALA A 3 -3.43 -7.21 -0.51
N CYS A 4 -3.47 -6.15 0.30
CA CYS A 4 -2.35 -5.74 1.14
C CYS A 4 -2.04 -6.80 2.23
N GLU A 5 -3.06 -7.32 2.93
CA GLU A 5 -2.87 -8.38 3.95
C GLU A 5 -2.26 -9.66 3.36
N ARG A 6 -2.60 -10.00 2.11
CA ARG A 6 -2.01 -11.16 1.43
C ARG A 6 -0.52 -10.96 1.16
N PHE A 7 -0.14 -9.79 0.66
CA PHE A 7 1.25 -9.45 0.36
C PHE A 7 2.09 -9.28 1.63
N GLU A 8 1.57 -8.64 2.67
CA GLU A 8 2.28 -8.51 3.95
C GLU A 8 2.64 -9.89 4.52
N LYS A 9 1.74 -10.87 4.35
CA LYS A 9 1.96 -12.26 4.76
C LYS A 9 2.91 -13.01 3.83
N GLU A 10 2.86 -12.76 2.53
CA GLU A 10 3.66 -13.46 1.51
C GLU A 10 5.13 -13.02 1.54
N TYR A 11 5.40 -11.73 1.74
CA TYR A 11 6.75 -11.17 1.74
C TYR A 11 7.29 -10.88 3.15
N GLY A 12 6.46 -11.02 4.19
CA GLY A 12 6.85 -10.77 5.58
C GLY A 12 7.21 -9.31 5.87
N LEU A 13 6.69 -8.38 5.07
CA LEU A 13 6.98 -6.95 5.15
C LEU A 13 5.71 -6.19 5.49
N ARG A 14 5.82 -5.15 6.31
CA ARG A 14 4.69 -4.25 6.56
C ARG A 14 4.52 -3.30 5.37
N SER A 15 3.28 -2.84 5.13
CA SER A 15 2.98 -1.99 3.98
C SER A 15 3.80 -0.70 3.91
N ASP A 16 4.21 -0.13 5.04
CA ASP A 16 5.08 1.04 5.10
C ASP A 16 6.52 0.72 4.66
N GLU A 17 7.09 -0.38 5.15
CA GLU A 17 8.43 -0.84 4.75
C GLU A 17 8.51 -1.16 3.25
N PHE A 18 7.40 -1.60 2.67
CA PHE A 18 7.32 -1.92 1.26
C PHE A 18 7.22 -0.66 0.38
N VAL A 19 6.51 0.38 0.83
CA VAL A 19 6.54 1.68 0.14
C VAL A 19 7.96 2.26 0.14
N ASP A 20 8.62 2.24 1.29
CA ASP A 20 9.98 2.80 1.44
C ASP A 20 10.98 2.08 0.54
N LYS A 21 10.97 0.74 0.51
CA LYS A 21 11.85 -0.06 -0.37
C LYS A 21 11.58 0.16 -1.86
N ARG A 22 10.33 0.43 -2.22
CA ARG A 22 9.93 0.69 -3.61
C ARG A 22 10.37 2.08 -4.06
N GLU A 23 10.26 3.07 -3.17
CA GLU A 23 10.72 4.44 -3.42
C GLU A 23 12.27 4.54 -3.40
N SER A 24 12.97 3.64 -2.71
CA SER A 24 14.43 3.52 -2.73
C SER A 24 15.01 2.70 -3.90
N CYS A 25 14.17 2.21 -4.82
CA CYS A 25 14.55 1.29 -5.91
C CYS A 25 15.23 -0.01 -5.42
N GLU A 26 14.97 -0.43 -4.17
CA GLU A 26 15.49 -1.70 -3.62
C GLU A 26 14.59 -2.90 -3.94
N LEU A 27 13.39 -2.65 -4.46
CA LEU A 27 12.52 -3.69 -5.00
C LEU A 27 12.83 -3.92 -6.48
N ASP A 28 12.91 -5.18 -6.87
CA ASP A 28 13.10 -5.59 -8.28
C ASP A 28 11.87 -5.25 -9.15
N ASP A 29 11.98 -5.46 -10.46
CA ASP A 29 10.94 -5.07 -11.42
C ASP A 29 9.78 -6.08 -11.55
N ARG A 30 9.56 -6.94 -10.55
CA ARG A 30 8.48 -7.93 -10.64
C ARG A 30 7.10 -7.25 -10.69
N ASP A 31 6.24 -7.79 -11.54
CA ASP A 31 4.88 -7.31 -11.76
C ASP A 31 4.03 -7.31 -10.47
N ASP A 32 4.31 -8.25 -9.56
CA ASP A 32 3.64 -8.39 -8.25
C ASP A 32 3.81 -7.13 -7.36
N TYR A 33 4.95 -6.46 -7.44
CA TYR A 33 5.25 -5.23 -6.72
C TYR A 33 4.53 -4.01 -7.27
N PHE A 34 4.32 -3.95 -8.58
CA PHE A 34 3.53 -2.91 -9.22
C PHE A 34 2.05 -3.03 -8.84
N ASP A 35 1.50 -4.25 -8.89
CA ASP A 35 0.12 -4.53 -8.50
C ASP A 35 -0.14 -4.17 -7.03
N TRP A 36 0.79 -4.54 -6.14
CA TRP A 36 0.70 -4.18 -4.72
C TRP A 36 0.75 -2.66 -4.51
N PHE A 37 1.69 -1.96 -5.15
CA PHE A 37 1.84 -0.52 -4.96
C PHE A 37 0.60 0.24 -5.45
N ALA A 38 0.03 -0.18 -6.59
CA ALA A 38 -1.21 0.38 -7.11
C ALA A 38 -2.37 0.18 -6.11
N ALA A 39 -2.49 -1.03 -5.53
CA ALA A 39 -3.51 -1.32 -4.52
C ALA A 39 -3.32 -0.47 -3.24
N LYS A 40 -2.08 -0.33 -2.76
CA LYS A 40 -1.77 0.46 -1.56
C LYS A 40 -2.05 1.95 -1.76
N LYS A 41 -1.56 2.56 -2.84
CA LYS A 41 -1.85 3.98 -3.13
C LYS A 41 -3.35 4.21 -3.36
N GLY A 42 -4.05 3.27 -3.99
CA GLY A 42 -5.51 3.31 -4.12
C GLY A 42 -6.20 3.35 -2.76
N LEU A 43 -5.83 2.45 -1.85
CA LEU A 43 -6.37 2.41 -0.49
C LEU A 43 -6.14 3.72 0.26
N ASP A 44 -4.93 4.30 0.19
CA ASP A 44 -4.61 5.57 0.87
C ASP A 44 -5.47 6.74 0.35
N VAL A 45 -5.73 6.79 -0.96
CA VAL A 45 -6.62 7.79 -1.56
C VAL A 45 -8.05 7.63 -1.05
N TRP A 46 -8.55 6.39 -0.99
CA TRP A 46 -9.90 6.11 -0.50
C TRP A 46 -10.05 6.39 0.99
N ASP A 47 -9.04 6.06 1.81
CA ASP A 47 -9.02 6.37 3.24
C ASP A 47 -9.03 7.88 3.47
N ARG A 48 -8.22 8.65 2.72
CA ARG A 48 -8.26 10.12 2.78
C ARG A 48 -9.63 10.67 2.43
N ARG A 49 -10.26 10.18 1.36
CA ARG A 49 -11.62 10.61 0.96
C ARG A 49 -12.65 10.24 2.02
N LEU A 50 -12.55 9.05 2.60
CA LEU A 50 -13.44 8.60 3.65
C LEU A 50 -13.33 9.48 4.90
N ARG A 51 -12.12 9.84 5.34
CA ARG A 51 -11.91 10.75 6.48
C ARG A 51 -12.57 12.12 6.27
N ILE A 52 -12.44 12.69 5.06
CA ILE A 52 -13.11 13.94 4.69
C ILE A 52 -14.64 13.79 4.77
N LEU A 53 -15.19 12.71 4.19
CA LEU A 53 -16.63 12.45 4.20
C LEU A 53 -17.17 12.15 5.62
N ALA A 54 -16.38 11.51 6.47
CA ALA A 54 -16.71 11.22 7.85
C ALA A 54 -16.68 12.47 8.76
N GLY A 55 -16.30 13.63 8.23
CA GLY A 55 -16.15 14.87 9.01
C GLY A 55 -14.98 14.81 10.00
N VAL A 56 -14.09 13.83 9.85
CA VAL A 56 -12.86 13.70 10.65
C VAL A 56 -11.85 14.67 10.05
N ASN A 57 -11.87 15.91 10.54
CA ASN A 57 -10.86 16.91 10.22
C ASN A 57 -9.62 16.63 11.07
N ILE A 58 -8.46 16.39 10.43
CA ILE A 58 -7.16 16.28 11.09
C ILE A 58 -6.46 17.63 10.97
#